data_AF-A0AAV7F3J4-F1
#
_entry.id   AF-A0AAV7F3J4-F1
#
_cell.length_a   1.000
_cell.length_b   1.000
_cell.length_c   1.000
_cell.angle_alpha   90.00
_cell.angle_beta   90.00
_cell.angle_gamma   90.00
#
_symmetry.space_group_name_H-M   'P 1'
#
loop_
_entity.id
_entity.type
_entity.pdbx_description
1 polymer ?
#
loop_
_entity_poly.entity_id
_entity_poly.type
_entity_poly.pdbx_seq_one_letter_code
_entity_poly.pdbx_strand_id
1 'polypeptide(L)'
;MLVRGLLGVVSSLELIFFFLFIALIVWTFVYVNIITPVMSNMNARQNSRHAHDKMWQQKFRSTGFYFAVAGNICSALLFFPVTRVSSILPLLGLTSDGSIKYHMLIYRAFGHVLLHHARSNMLKWDGHSVSNVHGELALLFGLVLWVTSHPRIRRKSYELFFYAHHLYIPFMFFYMLHTGIHFFCMILPGLYLFLVDRYLRFLQSRRKVRLISARVLPCEAVELNFSKSPGT
;
A
#
# COMPACT_ATOMS: atom_id res chain seq x y z
N MET A 1 -15.74 -7.08 33.46
CA MET A 1 -15.60 -8.54 33.27
C MET A 1 -16.53 -8.98 32.16
N LEU A 2 -16.00 -9.38 31.01
CA LEU A 2 -16.70 -10.14 29.99
C LEU A 2 -15.66 -10.97 29.21
N VAL A 3 -15.43 -12.15 29.78
CA VAL A 3 -15.02 -13.43 29.19
C VAL A 3 -13.90 -13.42 28.13
N ARG A 4 -12.73 -13.92 28.55
CA ARG A 4 -11.78 -14.64 27.68
C ARG A 4 -12.42 -15.95 27.23
N GLY A 5 -12.44 -16.24 25.92
CA GLY A 5 -12.95 -17.49 25.36
C GLY A 5 -12.25 -17.93 24.08
N LEU A 6 -11.40 -18.97 24.20
CA LEU A 6 -11.02 -20.05 23.27
C LEU A 6 -10.64 -19.82 21.78
N LEU A 7 -10.64 -18.61 21.22
CA LEU A 7 -10.06 -18.29 19.89
C LEU A 7 -8.94 -17.25 20.02
N GLY A 8 -7.82 -17.67 20.60
CA GLY A 8 -6.75 -16.78 21.08
C GLY A 8 -5.73 -16.27 20.07
N VAL A 9 -6.03 -16.13 18.76
CA VAL A 9 -5.03 -15.62 17.80
C VAL A 9 -5.59 -14.62 16.77
N VAL A 10 -6.90 -14.59 16.50
CA VAL A 10 -7.50 -13.68 15.51
C VAL A 10 -8.80 -13.09 16.07
N SER A 11 -8.83 -11.77 16.25
CA SER A 11 -10.03 -11.02 16.66
C SER A 11 -11.12 -11.17 15.58
N SER A 12 -12.40 -11.29 15.95
CA SER A 12 -13.51 -11.41 15.00
C SER A 12 -13.52 -10.31 13.94
N LEU A 13 -13.00 -9.13 14.29
CA LEU A 13 -12.80 -8.02 13.37
C LEU A 13 -11.65 -8.26 12.38
N GLU A 14 -10.56 -8.90 12.79
CA GLU A 14 -9.48 -9.31 11.89
C GLU A 14 -9.97 -10.34 10.88
N LEU A 15 -10.86 -11.24 11.29
CA LEU A 15 -11.53 -12.17 10.41
C LEU A 15 -12.44 -11.43 9.41
N ILE A 16 -13.19 -10.41 9.87
CA ILE A 16 -14.03 -9.57 9.02
C ILE A 16 -13.20 -8.76 8.02
N PHE A 17 -12.12 -8.10 8.43
CA PHE A 17 -11.23 -7.38 7.51
C PHE A 17 -10.54 -8.31 6.52
N PHE A 18 -10.15 -9.51 6.96
CA PHE A 18 -9.63 -10.55 6.09
C PHE A 18 -10.68 -11.00 5.07
N PHE A 19 -11.94 -11.19 5.47
CA PHE A 19 -13.03 -11.52 4.55
C PHE A 19 -13.40 -10.37 3.63
N LEU A 20 -13.41 -9.12 4.10
CA LEU A 20 -13.61 -7.93 3.27
C LEU A 20 -12.45 -7.76 2.28
N PHE A 21 -11.23 -8.12 2.67
CA PHE A 21 -10.06 -8.14 1.80
C PHE A 21 -10.18 -9.23 0.72
N ILE A 22 -10.57 -10.45 1.10
CA ILE A 22 -10.88 -11.54 0.16
C ILE A 22 -12.02 -11.11 -0.77
N ALA A 23 -13.07 -10.49 -0.24
CA ALA A 23 -14.21 -10.01 -1.02
C ALA A 23 -13.82 -8.89 -1.97
N LEU A 24 -12.92 -7.98 -1.59
CA LEU A 24 -12.38 -6.94 -2.47
C LEU A 24 -11.51 -7.56 -3.57
N ILE A 25 -10.69 -8.57 -3.25
CA ILE A 25 -9.93 -9.33 -4.25
C ILE A 25 -10.88 -10.04 -5.22
N VAL A 26 -11.91 -10.72 -4.71
CA VAL A 26 -12.91 -11.41 -5.54
C VAL A 26 -13.70 -10.41 -6.37
N TRP A 27 -14.17 -9.29 -5.79
CA TRP A 27 -14.88 -8.23 -6.50
C TRP A 27 -14.03 -7.66 -7.61
N THR A 28 -12.76 -7.35 -7.33
CA THR A 28 -11.88 -6.79 -8.34
C THR A 28 -11.56 -7.83 -9.41
N PHE A 29 -11.34 -9.09 -9.04
CA PHE A 29 -11.19 -10.20 -9.98
C PHE A 29 -12.44 -10.40 -10.84
N VAL A 30 -13.64 -10.32 -10.27
CA VAL A 30 -14.92 -10.44 -11.01
C VAL A 30 -15.13 -9.25 -11.93
N TYR A 31 -14.95 -8.02 -11.46
CA TYR A 31 -15.05 -6.80 -12.26
C TYR A 31 -14.10 -6.85 -13.47
N VAL A 32 -12.88 -7.30 -13.23
CA VAL A 32 -11.82 -7.48 -14.24
C VAL A 32 -12.09 -8.62 -15.22
N ASN A 33 -12.60 -9.75 -14.76
CA ASN A 33 -12.79 -10.92 -15.63
C ASN A 33 -14.16 -10.97 -16.29
N ILE A 34 -15.13 -10.19 -15.81
CA ILE A 34 -16.49 -10.16 -16.36
C ILE A 34 -16.76 -8.84 -17.07
N ILE A 35 -16.50 -7.68 -16.44
CA ILE A 35 -16.93 -6.40 -16.99
C ILE A 35 -15.95 -5.85 -18.04
N THR A 36 -14.64 -5.85 -17.77
CA THR A 36 -13.66 -5.37 -18.76
C THR A 36 -13.59 -6.21 -20.04
N PRO A 37 -13.68 -7.56 -20.02
CA PRO A 37 -13.76 -8.35 -21.24
C PRO A 37 -15.13 -8.31 -21.93
N VAL A 38 -16.24 -8.01 -21.26
CA VAL A 38 -17.51 -7.72 -21.95
C VAL A 38 -17.38 -6.47 -22.82
N MET A 39 -16.71 -5.42 -22.33
CA MET A 39 -16.38 -4.24 -23.13
C MET A 39 -15.34 -4.53 -24.24
N SER A 40 -14.32 -5.35 -23.97
CA SER A 40 -13.31 -5.67 -24.99
C SER A 40 -13.79 -6.69 -26.03
N ASN A 41 -14.70 -7.60 -25.69
CA ASN A 41 -15.28 -8.58 -26.63
C ASN A 41 -16.25 -7.94 -27.62
N MET A 42 -16.90 -6.84 -27.25
CA MET A 42 -17.63 -5.99 -28.20
C MET A 42 -16.68 -5.37 -29.24
N ASN A 43 -15.46 -5.01 -28.84
CA ASN A 43 -14.42 -4.49 -29.75
C ASN A 43 -13.62 -5.59 -30.50
N ALA A 44 -13.48 -6.79 -29.92
CA ALA A 44 -12.67 -7.89 -30.47
C ALA A 44 -13.40 -8.70 -31.55
N ARG A 45 -14.75 -8.70 -31.57
CA ARG A 45 -15.55 -9.24 -32.69
C ARG A 45 -15.17 -8.61 -34.05
N GLN A 46 -14.51 -7.45 -34.04
CA GLN A 46 -14.12 -6.70 -35.21
C GLN A 46 -12.75 -7.10 -35.80
N ASN A 47 -11.86 -7.78 -35.06
CA ASN A 47 -10.43 -7.93 -35.43
C ASN A 47 -9.94 -9.40 -35.56
N SER A 48 -10.82 -10.32 -35.98
CA SER A 48 -10.64 -11.77 -36.02
C SER A 48 -9.79 -12.31 -37.21
N ARG A 49 -8.61 -11.73 -37.54
CA ARG A 49 -7.82 -12.20 -38.70
C ARG A 49 -6.37 -12.68 -38.44
N HIS A 50 -5.84 -12.62 -37.21
CA HIS A 50 -4.44 -13.03 -36.93
C HIS A 50 -4.27 -13.81 -35.61
N ALA A 51 -4.94 -14.96 -35.47
CA ALA A 51 -5.20 -15.60 -34.17
C ALA A 51 -4.13 -16.57 -33.63
N HIS A 52 -3.25 -17.16 -34.46
CA HIS A 52 -2.41 -18.27 -34.00
C HIS A 52 -1.01 -17.85 -33.47
N ASP A 53 -0.37 -16.83 -34.05
CA ASP A 53 1.00 -16.42 -33.66
C ASP A 53 1.09 -15.56 -32.38
N LYS A 54 -0.05 -15.23 -31.74
CA LYS A 54 -0.13 -14.26 -30.64
C LYS A 54 -0.59 -14.84 -29.29
N MET A 55 -0.75 -16.16 -29.17
CA MET A 55 -1.36 -16.76 -27.98
C MET A 55 -0.50 -16.61 -26.71
N TRP A 56 0.82 -16.80 -26.80
CA TRP A 56 1.73 -16.58 -25.67
C TRP A 56 1.76 -15.10 -25.25
N GLN A 57 1.69 -14.20 -26.22
CA GLN A 57 1.64 -12.75 -26.00
C GLN A 57 0.37 -12.33 -25.27
N GLN A 58 -0.76 -12.96 -25.59
CA GLN A 58 -2.06 -12.70 -24.97
C GLN A 58 -2.11 -13.26 -23.53
N LYS A 59 -1.59 -14.47 -23.30
CA LYS A 59 -1.45 -15.03 -21.95
C LYS A 59 -0.60 -14.12 -21.05
N PHE A 60 0.53 -13.64 -21.55
CA PHE A 60 1.42 -12.73 -20.80
C PHE A 60 0.75 -11.39 -20.48
N ARG A 61 0.00 -10.82 -21.44
CA ARG A 61 -0.80 -9.60 -21.22
C ARG A 61 -1.87 -9.79 -20.14
N SER A 62 -2.55 -10.94 -20.14
CA SER A 62 -3.54 -11.29 -19.12
C SER A 62 -2.89 -11.41 -17.74
N THR A 63 -1.72 -12.05 -17.63
CA THR A 63 -0.94 -12.12 -16.38
C THR A 63 -0.53 -10.74 -15.87
N GLY A 64 0.00 -9.88 -16.73
CA GLY A 64 0.36 -8.50 -16.35
C GLY A 64 -0.83 -7.69 -15.84
N PHE A 65 -2.00 -7.91 -16.44
CA PHE A 65 -3.27 -7.31 -16.00
C PHE A 65 -3.66 -7.76 -14.59
N TYR A 66 -3.59 -9.05 -14.27
CA TYR A 66 -3.89 -9.54 -12.90
C TYR A 66 -2.93 -8.98 -11.86
N PHE A 67 -1.65 -8.85 -12.17
CA PHE A 67 -0.70 -8.22 -11.27
C PHE A 67 -0.96 -6.72 -11.11
N ALA A 68 -1.38 -6.01 -12.17
CA ALA A 68 -1.77 -4.60 -12.08
C ALA A 68 -2.96 -4.42 -11.12
N VAL A 69 -3.97 -5.29 -11.25
CA VAL A 69 -5.15 -5.31 -10.40
C VAL A 69 -4.79 -5.59 -8.94
N ALA A 70 -3.99 -6.63 -8.69
CA ALA A 70 -3.51 -6.94 -7.36
C ALA A 70 -2.71 -5.78 -6.75
N GLY A 71 -1.88 -5.11 -7.57
CA GLY A 71 -1.11 -3.94 -7.17
C GLY A 71 -1.99 -2.76 -6.76
N ASN A 72 -3.08 -2.52 -7.50
CA ASN A 72 -4.06 -1.48 -7.17
C ASN A 72 -4.76 -1.75 -5.83
N ILE A 73 -5.15 -2.99 -5.56
CA ILE A 73 -5.76 -3.40 -4.28
C ILE A 73 -4.79 -3.18 -3.12
N CYS A 74 -3.55 -3.64 -3.26
CA CYS A 74 -2.52 -3.42 -2.24
C CYS A 74 -2.28 -1.93 -1.99
N SER A 75 -2.25 -1.11 -3.04
CA SER A 75 -2.05 0.34 -2.93
C SER A 75 -3.21 1.02 -2.21
N ALA A 76 -4.46 0.62 -2.49
CA ALA A 76 -5.65 1.14 -1.84
C ALA A 76 -5.62 0.90 -0.32
N LEU A 77 -5.11 -0.25 0.11
CA LEU A 77 -5.05 -0.64 1.52
C LEU A 77 -3.82 -0.11 2.25
N LEU A 78 -2.80 0.37 1.53
CA LEU A 78 -1.50 0.72 2.11
C LEU A 78 -1.58 1.83 3.17
N PHE A 79 -2.51 2.77 2.97
CA PHE A 79 -2.59 4.02 3.75
C PHE A 79 -3.45 3.92 5.00
N PHE A 80 -4.43 3.01 4.99
CA PHE A 80 -5.32 2.81 6.15
C PHE A 80 -4.53 2.53 7.43
N PRO A 81 -3.57 1.58 7.49
CA PRO A 81 -2.92 1.23 8.74
C PRO A 81 -1.87 2.26 9.21
N VAL A 82 -1.56 3.28 8.39
CA VAL A 82 -0.58 4.32 8.74
C VAL A 82 -1.23 5.44 9.57
N THR A 83 -2.56 5.47 9.65
CA THR A 83 -3.33 6.53 10.32
C THR A 83 -3.35 6.40 11.85
N ARG A 84 -2.21 6.70 12.51
CA ARG A 84 -2.03 6.44 13.96
C ARG A 84 -2.97 7.21 14.90
N VAL A 85 -3.45 8.39 14.49
CA VAL A 85 -4.35 9.25 15.28
C VAL A 85 -5.79 9.19 14.74
N SER A 86 -6.01 8.55 13.58
CA SER A 86 -7.38 8.39 13.07
C SER A 86 -8.18 7.50 14.01
N SER A 87 -9.35 8.02 14.40
CA SER A 87 -10.26 7.45 15.38
C SER A 87 -10.81 6.08 14.97
N ILE A 88 -10.70 5.69 13.70
CA ILE A 88 -11.36 4.49 13.17
C ILE A 88 -10.65 3.20 13.61
N LEU A 89 -9.32 3.15 13.64
CA LEU A 89 -8.58 1.93 13.99
C LEU A 89 -8.71 1.54 15.48
N PRO A 90 -8.63 2.48 16.44
CA PRO A 90 -8.89 2.18 17.85
C PRO A 90 -10.35 1.79 18.14
N LEU A 91 -11.33 2.34 17.39
CA LEU A 91 -12.74 1.92 17.47
C LEU A 91 -12.95 0.43 17.12
N LEU A 92 -11.98 -0.17 16.43
CA LEU A 92 -11.98 -1.57 15.99
C LEU A 92 -11.09 -2.46 16.88
N GLY A 93 -10.60 -1.93 18.01
CA GLY A 93 -9.72 -2.65 18.93
C GLY A 93 -8.29 -2.86 18.41
N LEU A 94 -7.90 -2.20 17.32
CA LEU A 94 -6.54 -2.29 16.78
C LEU A 94 -5.61 -1.31 17.50
N THR A 95 -4.48 -1.81 17.99
CA THR A 95 -3.40 -0.96 18.50
C THR A 95 -2.63 -0.34 17.34
N SER A 96 -2.05 0.84 17.58
CA SER A 96 -1.14 1.50 16.62
C SER A 96 0.03 0.59 16.21
N ASP A 97 0.54 -0.21 17.15
CA ASP A 97 1.60 -1.19 16.90
C ASP A 97 1.15 -2.34 15.99
N GLY A 98 -0.07 -2.84 16.18
CA GLY A 98 -0.68 -3.84 15.30
C GLY A 98 -0.88 -3.29 13.89
N SER A 99 -1.36 -2.06 13.78
CA SER A 99 -1.60 -1.37 12.51
C SER A 99 -0.33 -1.22 11.66
N ILE A 100 0.81 -0.87 12.29
CA ILE A 100 2.10 -0.79 11.58
C ILE A 100 2.54 -2.17 11.06
N LYS A 101 2.26 -3.26 11.81
CA LYS A 101 2.54 -4.63 11.33
C LYS A 101 1.72 -4.97 10.08
N TYR A 102 0.45 -4.56 10.03
CA TYR A 102 -0.39 -4.73 8.84
C TYR A 102 0.12 -3.93 7.65
N HIS A 103 0.51 -2.66 7.84
CA HIS A 103 1.14 -1.87 6.78
C HIS A 103 2.39 -2.57 6.23
N MET A 104 3.28 -3.06 7.11
CA MET A 104 4.48 -3.78 6.68
C MET A 104 4.17 -5.07 5.93
N LEU A 105 3.12 -5.81 6.31
CA LEU A 105 2.71 -7.04 5.64
C LEU A 105 2.18 -6.76 4.23
N ILE A 106 1.24 -5.82 4.12
CA ILE A 106 0.66 -5.39 2.84
C ILE A 106 1.77 -4.85 1.94
N TYR A 107 2.68 -4.05 2.48
CA TYR A 107 3.78 -3.46 1.73
C TYR A 107 4.78 -4.50 1.20
N ARG A 108 5.03 -5.58 1.96
CA ARG A 108 5.83 -6.71 1.46
C ARG A 108 5.14 -7.41 0.30
N ALA A 109 3.85 -7.73 0.43
CA ALA A 109 3.07 -8.35 -0.63
C ALA A 109 3.04 -7.47 -1.89
N PHE A 110 2.86 -6.16 -1.70
CA PHE A 110 2.84 -5.17 -2.77
C PHE A 110 4.13 -5.18 -3.60
N GLY A 111 5.30 -5.19 -2.97
CA GLY A 111 6.56 -5.23 -3.71
C GLY A 111 6.80 -6.53 -4.48
N HIS A 112 6.31 -7.67 -4.00
CA HIS A 112 6.32 -8.90 -4.78
C HIS A 112 5.42 -8.78 -6.02
N VAL A 113 4.22 -8.21 -5.87
CA VAL A 113 3.31 -7.94 -7.00
C VAL A 113 3.97 -7.00 -8.01
N LEU A 114 4.62 -5.91 -7.57
CA LEU A 114 5.36 -5.00 -8.44
C LEU A 114 6.49 -5.71 -9.21
N LEU A 115 7.24 -6.59 -8.56
CA LEU A 115 8.31 -7.36 -9.22
C LEU A 115 7.77 -8.30 -10.30
N HIS A 116 6.65 -8.98 -10.02
CA HIS A 116 5.99 -9.85 -11.01
C HIS A 116 5.36 -9.04 -12.16
N HIS A 117 4.81 -7.87 -11.85
CA HIS A 117 4.32 -6.93 -12.85
C HIS A 117 5.45 -6.43 -13.76
N ALA A 118 6.60 -6.06 -13.18
CA ALA A 118 7.79 -5.66 -13.95
C ALA A 118 8.22 -6.76 -14.93
N ARG A 119 8.36 -8.00 -14.43
CA ARG A 119 8.75 -9.15 -15.26
C ARG A 119 7.76 -9.45 -16.39
N SER A 120 6.48 -9.17 -16.19
CA SER A 120 5.43 -9.42 -17.18
C SER A 120 5.23 -8.29 -18.19
N ASN A 121 5.72 -7.07 -17.92
CA ASN A 121 5.53 -5.92 -18.81
C ASN A 121 6.82 -5.39 -19.47
N MET A 122 7.99 -5.59 -18.87
CA MET A 122 9.26 -5.09 -19.41
C MET A 122 9.68 -5.74 -20.75
N LEU A 123 9.03 -6.83 -21.16
CA LEU A 123 9.31 -7.52 -22.44
C LEU A 123 8.55 -6.94 -23.64
N LYS A 124 7.69 -5.92 -23.46
CA LYS A 124 6.95 -5.30 -24.57
C LYS A 124 6.98 -3.77 -24.49
N TRP A 125 7.82 -3.18 -25.31
CA TRP A 125 7.68 -1.79 -25.72
C TRP A 125 6.67 -1.71 -26.87
N ASP A 126 5.48 -1.18 -26.60
CA ASP A 126 4.50 -0.79 -27.62
C ASP A 126 4.22 0.70 -27.44
N GLY A 127 4.35 1.48 -28.53
CA GLY A 127 4.32 2.95 -28.48
C GLY A 127 2.95 3.57 -28.23
N HIS A 128 1.88 2.76 -28.24
CA HIS A 128 0.52 3.29 -28.41
C HIS A 128 -0.55 2.86 -27.40
N SER A 129 -0.20 2.24 -26.26
CA SER A 129 -1.22 1.97 -25.22
C SER A 129 -0.74 2.31 -23.81
N VAL A 130 -1.50 3.18 -23.14
CA VAL A 130 -1.46 3.52 -21.70
C VAL A 130 -0.04 3.71 -21.14
N SER A 131 0.54 4.88 -21.42
CA SER A 131 1.47 5.58 -20.51
C SER A 131 2.62 4.72 -19.93
N ASN A 132 3.39 4.05 -20.79
CA ASN A 132 4.54 3.23 -20.38
C ASN A 132 5.55 4.01 -19.54
N VAL A 133 5.90 5.24 -19.92
CA VAL A 133 6.92 6.03 -19.20
C VAL A 133 6.49 6.32 -17.75
N HIS A 134 5.24 6.74 -17.54
CA HIS A 134 4.73 7.02 -16.20
C HIS A 134 4.57 5.71 -15.39
N GLY A 135 4.19 4.61 -16.03
CA GLY A 135 4.15 3.29 -15.40
C GLY A 135 5.51 2.81 -14.93
N GLU A 136 6.54 2.92 -15.78
CA GLU A 136 7.92 2.56 -15.46
C GLU A 136 8.49 3.44 -14.35
N LEU A 137 8.20 4.75 -14.35
CA LEU A 137 8.59 5.65 -13.27
C LEU A 137 7.89 5.30 -11.95
N ALA A 138 6.58 5.02 -11.98
CA ALA A 138 5.85 4.55 -10.81
C ALA A 138 6.43 3.23 -10.29
N LEU A 139 6.74 2.29 -11.18
CA LEU A 139 7.35 1.01 -10.83
C LEU A 139 8.73 1.19 -10.20
N LEU A 140 9.57 2.06 -10.76
CA LEU A 140 10.88 2.40 -10.23
C LEU A 140 10.78 2.94 -8.80
N PHE A 141 9.96 3.97 -8.57
CA PHE A 141 9.76 4.53 -7.23
C PHE A 141 9.18 3.48 -6.27
N GLY A 142 8.21 2.68 -6.72
CA GLY A 142 7.62 1.60 -5.94
C GLY A 142 8.64 0.55 -5.49
N LEU A 143 9.55 0.13 -6.39
CA LEU A 143 10.62 -0.82 -6.07
C LEU A 143 11.68 -0.21 -5.13
N VAL A 144 12.07 1.06 -5.32
CA VAL A 144 13.01 1.75 -4.41
C VAL A 144 12.43 1.85 -3.00
N LEU A 145 11.16 2.24 -2.89
CA LEU A 145 10.44 2.23 -1.61
C LEU A 145 10.47 0.82 -1.00
N TRP A 146 10.28 -0.24 -1.81
CA TRP A 146 10.15 -1.61 -1.31
C TRP A 146 11.47 -2.15 -0.78
N VAL A 147 12.53 -1.96 -1.54
CA VAL A 147 13.89 -2.36 -1.18
C VAL A 147 14.33 -1.64 0.09
N THR A 148 14.22 -0.31 0.15
CA THR A 148 14.69 0.46 1.30
C THR A 148 13.90 0.19 2.59
N SER A 149 12.66 -0.26 2.47
CA SER A 149 11.82 -0.67 3.61
C SER A 149 12.09 -2.09 4.11
N HIS A 150 12.91 -2.87 3.41
CA HIS A 150 13.23 -4.23 3.80
C HIS A 150 13.93 -4.24 5.18
N PRO A 151 13.57 -5.16 6.12
CA PRO A 151 14.06 -5.10 7.50
C PRO A 151 15.59 -5.06 7.64
N ARG A 152 16.31 -5.75 6.75
CA ARG A 152 17.78 -5.76 6.77
C ARG A 152 18.37 -4.40 6.42
N ILE A 153 17.75 -3.65 5.51
CA ILE A 153 18.23 -2.33 5.08
C ILE A 153 17.81 -1.28 6.11
N ARG A 154 16.53 -1.23 6.45
CA ARG A 154 15.99 -0.26 7.42
C ARG A 154 16.64 -0.33 8.81
N ARG A 155 16.99 -1.54 9.29
CA ARG A 155 17.69 -1.70 10.58
C ARG A 155 19.17 -1.27 10.52
N LYS A 156 19.80 -1.31 9.34
CA LYS A 156 21.19 -0.86 9.14
C LYS A 156 21.27 0.64 8.88
N SER A 157 20.33 1.21 8.13
CA SER A 157 20.25 2.63 7.84
C SER A 157 18.79 3.08 7.88
N TYR A 158 18.40 3.67 9.02
CA TYR A 158 17.05 4.19 9.21
C TYR A 158 16.82 5.47 8.39
N GLU A 159 17.84 6.32 8.25
CA GLU A 159 17.75 7.56 7.48
C GLU A 159 17.47 7.30 6.00
N LEU A 160 18.18 6.34 5.39
CA LEU A 160 17.92 5.95 4.01
C LEU A 160 16.46 5.52 3.83
N PHE A 161 15.98 4.64 4.71
CA PHE A 161 14.56 4.25 4.71
C PHE A 161 13.65 5.47 4.82
N PHE A 162 13.89 6.35 5.79
CA PHE A 162 13.02 7.49 6.08
C PHE A 162 12.93 8.47 4.90
N TYR A 163 14.07 8.84 4.32
CA TYR A 163 14.09 9.75 3.17
C TYR A 163 13.55 9.09 1.91
N ALA A 164 13.95 7.85 1.61
CA ALA A 164 13.43 7.11 0.47
C ALA A 164 11.92 6.87 0.59
N HIS A 165 11.37 6.71 1.80
CA HIS A 165 9.93 6.52 1.98
C HIS A 165 9.10 7.69 1.46
N HIS A 166 9.65 8.91 1.37
CA HIS A 166 8.96 10.07 0.80
C HIS A 166 8.74 9.96 -0.72
N LEU A 167 9.41 9.01 -1.40
CA LEU A 167 9.15 8.67 -2.80
C LEU A 167 7.72 8.14 -3.03
N TYR A 168 6.94 7.90 -1.97
CA TYR A 168 5.50 7.63 -2.09
C TYR A 168 4.75 8.78 -2.81
N ILE A 169 5.25 10.03 -2.72
CA ILE A 169 4.66 11.19 -3.38
C ILE A 169 4.80 11.10 -4.91
N PRO A 170 6.02 11.03 -5.48
CA PRO A 170 6.18 10.84 -6.92
C PRO A 170 5.59 9.51 -7.38
N PHE A 171 5.68 8.43 -6.59
CA PHE A 171 4.98 7.17 -6.88
C PHE A 171 3.49 7.40 -7.14
N MET A 172 2.78 8.11 -6.25
CA MET A 172 1.34 8.36 -6.41
C MET A 172 1.01 9.23 -7.63
N PHE A 173 1.84 10.24 -7.89
CA PHE A 173 1.68 11.10 -9.06
C PHE A 173 1.82 10.31 -10.37
N PHE A 174 2.91 9.55 -10.52
CA PHE A 174 3.14 8.74 -11.73
C PHE A 174 2.14 7.59 -11.84
N TYR A 175 1.73 7.00 -10.72
CA TYR A 175 0.68 5.99 -10.68
C TYR A 175 -0.65 6.53 -11.21
N MET A 176 -1.08 7.71 -10.78
CA MET A 176 -2.28 8.38 -11.28
C MET A 176 -2.22 8.61 -12.79
N LEU A 177 -1.07 9.06 -13.31
CA LEU A 177 -0.85 9.26 -14.76
C LEU A 177 -0.77 7.95 -15.54
N HIS A 178 -0.37 6.86 -14.89
CA HIS A 178 -0.30 5.54 -15.50
C HIS A 178 -1.68 4.87 -15.59
N THR A 179 -2.41 4.79 -14.47
CA THR A 179 -3.69 4.05 -14.41
C THR A 179 -4.90 4.90 -14.78
N GLY A 180 -4.77 6.22 -14.77
CA GLY A 180 -5.88 7.15 -14.92
C GLY A 180 -6.73 7.31 -13.66
N ILE A 181 -7.64 8.28 -13.70
CA ILE A 181 -8.38 8.75 -12.53
C ILE A 181 -9.31 7.69 -11.91
N HIS A 182 -9.90 6.83 -12.73
CA HIS A 182 -10.84 5.80 -12.26
C HIS A 182 -10.17 4.83 -11.29
N PHE A 183 -8.96 4.36 -11.61
CA PHE A 183 -8.21 3.48 -10.71
C PHE A 183 -7.66 4.23 -9.51
N PHE A 184 -7.22 5.47 -9.69
CA PHE A 184 -6.73 6.31 -8.60
C PHE A 184 -7.81 6.61 -7.55
N CYS A 185 -9.08 6.77 -7.95
CA CYS A 185 -10.20 6.96 -7.03
C CYS A 185 -10.38 5.82 -6.02
N MET A 186 -9.90 4.61 -6.32
CA MET A 186 -9.93 3.50 -5.36
C MET A 186 -8.91 3.67 -4.21
N ILE A 187 -7.84 4.43 -4.43
CA ILE A 187 -6.79 4.69 -3.43
C ILE A 187 -7.12 5.94 -2.58
N LEU A 188 -7.88 6.88 -3.15
CA LEU A 188 -8.21 8.16 -2.54
C LEU A 188 -8.72 8.09 -1.10
N PRO A 189 -9.63 7.17 -0.70
CA PRO A 189 -10.13 7.14 0.67
C PRO A 189 -9.01 6.91 1.70
N GLY A 190 -8.12 5.95 1.45
CA GLY A 190 -6.98 5.68 2.33
C GLY A 190 -5.97 6.83 2.33
N LEU A 191 -5.67 7.37 1.14
CA LEU A 191 -4.74 8.49 1.00
C LEU A 191 -5.25 9.76 1.71
N TYR A 192 -6.54 10.07 1.60
CA TYR A 192 -7.18 11.20 2.27
C TYR A 192 -7.07 11.10 3.79
N LEU A 193 -7.44 9.94 4.35
CA LEU A 193 -7.32 9.72 5.80
C LEU A 193 -5.88 9.88 6.28
N PHE A 194 -4.90 9.37 5.51
CA PHE A 194 -3.49 9.54 5.80
C PHE A 194 -3.04 11.02 5.79
N LEU A 195 -3.51 11.81 4.81
CA LEU A 195 -3.17 13.24 4.74
C LEU A 195 -3.76 14.03 5.91
N VAL A 196 -5.02 13.79 6.27
CA VAL A 196 -5.67 14.42 7.43
C VAL A 196 -4.92 14.07 8.72
N ASP A 197 -4.66 12.79 8.96
CA ASP A 197 -3.92 12.31 10.12
C ASP A 197 -2.48 12.86 10.18
N ARG A 198 -1.81 12.99 9.03
CA ARG A 198 -0.50 13.66 8.93
C ARG A 198 -0.58 15.14 9.28
N TYR A 199 -1.61 15.85 8.83
CA TYR A 199 -1.82 17.26 9.14
C TYR A 199 -2.10 17.47 10.64
N LEU A 200 -2.96 16.64 11.24
CA LEU A 200 -3.23 16.69 12.69
C LEU A 200 -1.96 16.46 13.52
N ARG A 201 -1.12 15.48 13.15
CA ARG A 201 0.18 15.26 13.80
C ARG A 201 1.12 16.45 13.65
N PHE A 202 1.13 17.09 12.48
CA PHE A 202 1.94 18.29 12.28
C PHE A 202 1.54 19.39 13.27
N LEU A 203 0.24 19.66 13.44
CA LEU A 203 -0.27 20.62 14.42
C LEU A 203 0.09 20.24 15.86
N GLN A 204 -0.06 18.97 16.23
CA GLN A 204 0.27 18.46 17.57
C GLN A 204 1.77 18.51 17.89
N SER A 205 2.64 18.26 16.89
CA SER A 205 4.10 18.19 17.06
C SER A 205 4.78 19.53 17.37
N ARG A 206 4.04 20.64 17.34
CA ARG A 206 4.57 21.99 17.61
C ARG A 206 4.90 22.21 19.09
N ARG A 207 4.41 21.35 19.99
CA ARG A 207 4.74 21.40 21.42
C ARG A 207 6.13 20.81 21.67
N LYS A 208 7.11 21.70 21.89
CA LYS A 208 8.46 21.32 22.33
C LYS A 208 8.49 21.23 23.86
N VAL A 209 8.99 20.12 24.39
CA VAL A 209 9.26 19.93 25.83
C VAL A 209 10.76 19.74 26.03
N ARG A 210 11.33 20.33 27.09
CA ARG A 210 12.76 20.25 27.38
C ARG A 210 13.06 18.91 28.05
N LEU A 211 14.05 18.18 27.54
CA LEU A 211 14.62 17.01 28.21
C LEU A 211 15.47 17.48 29.42
N ILE A 212 15.19 16.95 30.61
CA ILE A 212 15.87 17.26 31.87
C ILE A 212 16.98 16.25 32.15
N SER A 213 16.69 14.96 31.99
CA SER A 213 17.68 13.90 32.20
C SER A 213 17.40 12.70 31.29
N ALA A 214 18.47 11.98 30.97
CA ALA A 214 18.44 10.71 30.25
C ALA A 214 19.35 9.71 30.97
N ARG A 215 18.84 8.52 31.27
CA ARG A 215 19.59 7.45 31.95
C ARG A 215 19.37 6.12 31.25
N VAL A 216 20.42 5.31 31.17
CA VAL A 216 20.32 3.89 30.79
C VAL A 216 20.24 3.05 32.06
N LEU A 217 19.21 2.23 32.18
CA LEU A 217 18.98 1.33 33.30
C LEU A 217 19.76 0.02 33.11
N PRO A 218 20.01 -0.76 34.18
CA PRO A 218 20.72 -2.04 34.08
C PRO A 218 20.06 -3.07 33.15
N CYS A 219 18.77 -2.93 32.87
CA CYS A 219 18.02 -3.75 31.92
C CYS A 219 18.07 -3.24 30.47
N GLU A 220 19.02 -2.34 30.14
CA GLU A 220 19.17 -1.68 28.83
C GLU A 220 18.00 -0.77 28.43
N ALA A 221 17.03 -0.53 29.32
CA ALA A 221 15.97 0.44 29.11
C ALA A 221 16.49 1.88 29.24
N VAL A 222 15.92 2.80 28.45
CA VAL A 222 16.26 4.23 28.51
C VAL A 222 15.15 4.99 29.23
N GLU A 223 15.51 5.65 30.33
CA GLU A 223 14.64 6.56 31.07
C GLU A 223 14.90 8.00 30.58
N LEU A 224 13.82 8.71 30.20
CA LEU A 224 13.87 10.09 29.72
C LEU A 224 12.91 10.96 30.56
N ASN A 225 13.43 11.95 31.26
CA ASN A 225 12.62 12.88 32.07
C ASN A 225 12.48 14.22 31.34
N PHE A 226 11.25 14.72 31.21
CA PHE A 226 10.93 15.96 30.50
C PHE A 226 10.33 17.02 31.43
N SER A 227 10.54 18.30 31.12
CA SER A 227 9.88 19.40 31.81
C SER A 227 8.38 19.42 31.48
N LYS A 228 7.53 19.52 32.49
CA LYS A 228 6.10 19.76 32.31
C LYS A 228 5.90 21.12 31.63
N SER A 229 5.06 21.20 30.59
CA SER A 229 4.70 22.52 30.07
C SER A 229 3.89 23.27 31.14
N PRO A 230 4.07 24.59 31.30
CA PRO A 230 3.11 25.41 32.02
C PRO A 230 1.73 25.14 31.40
N GLY A 231 0.75 24.75 32.22
CA GLY A 231 -0.57 24.37 31.72
C GLY A 231 -1.21 25.53 30.96
N THR A 232 -1.68 25.26 29.75
CA THR A 232 -2.83 25.99 29.17
C THR A 232 -4.10 25.32 29.65
#